data_AF-A0A7W1KX28-F1
#
_entry.id   AF-A0A7W1KX28-F1
#
_cell.length_a   1.000
_cell.length_b   1.000
_cell.length_c   1.000
_cell.angle_alpha   90.00
_cell.angle_beta   90.00
_cell.angle_gamma   90.00
#
_symmetry.space_group_name_H-M   'P 1'
#
loop_
_entity.id
_entity.type
_entity.pdbx_description
1 polymer ?
#
loop_
_entity_poly.entity_id
_entity_poly.type
_entity_poly.pdbx_seq_one_letter_code
_entity_poly.pdbx_strand_id
1 'polypeptide(L)'
;MTTVRGKKLTSKEAARLLSVSEASVKRWADSGLLPTAKTAGGHRRFRPEDVAAFKRSGVSEQNLRAIKTEFAARLRENAPEPAELDSEEALVEETFCALLNGRAEELSALLVNLHLHGQTVAAIADRFVCAAMRRVGDLWHKGELSVAQEHVATRTAMSALQNLQAVMDVPEENGLAALCC
;
A
#
# COMPACT_ATOMS: atom_id res chain seq x y z
N MET A 1 30.28 -7.58 22.60
CA MET A 1 28.87 -7.17 22.38
C MET A 1 28.77 -5.68 22.69
N THR A 2 28.70 -4.82 21.67
CA THR A 2 28.59 -3.36 21.86
C THR A 2 27.24 -2.91 21.32
N THR A 3 26.30 -2.69 22.22
CA THR A 3 24.95 -2.20 21.91
C THR A 3 25.05 -0.73 21.48
N VAL A 4 24.99 -0.46 20.18
CA VAL A 4 24.85 0.91 19.67
C VAL A 4 23.44 1.38 19.99
N ARG A 5 23.28 2.16 21.07
CA ARG A 5 22.12 3.07 21.25
C ARG A 5 22.15 4.06 20.09
N GLY A 6 21.42 3.76 19.01
CA GLY A 6 21.74 4.30 17.69
C GLY A 6 20.77 5.36 17.19
N LYS A 7 21.32 6.55 16.88
CA LYS A 7 20.74 7.58 16.01
C LYS A 7 19.87 6.98 14.89
N LYS A 8 18.65 7.50 14.70
CA LYS A 8 17.75 7.07 13.61
C LYS A 8 18.37 7.37 12.23
N LEU A 9 18.27 6.43 11.32
CA LEU A 9 18.84 6.47 9.97
C LEU A 9 17.90 7.16 8.98
N THR A 10 18.47 7.84 7.99
CA THR A 10 17.76 8.33 6.81
C THR A 10 17.47 7.21 5.80
N SER A 11 16.61 7.44 4.81
CA SER A 11 16.40 6.51 3.69
C SER A 11 17.70 6.16 2.98
N LYS A 12 18.58 7.15 2.77
CA LYS A 12 19.90 6.96 2.14
C LYS A 12 20.80 6.03 2.94
N GLU A 13 20.85 6.23 4.26
CA GLU A 13 21.68 5.42 5.15
C GLU A 13 21.15 3.99 5.27
N ALA A 14 19.83 3.82 5.37
CA ALA A 14 19.20 2.51 5.35
C ALA A 14 19.46 1.77 4.02
N ALA A 15 19.36 2.46 2.88
CA ALA A 15 19.63 1.90 1.56
C ALA A 15 21.08 1.41 1.43
N ARG A 16 22.04 2.20 1.93
CA ARG A 16 23.46 1.82 1.96
C ARG A 16 23.72 0.59 2.82
N LEU A 17 23.05 0.46 3.97
CA LEU A 17 23.19 -0.69 4.86
C LEU A 17 22.57 -1.97 4.27
N LEU A 18 21.46 -1.81 3.56
CA LEU A 18 20.71 -2.90 2.92
C LEU A 18 21.23 -3.25 1.51
N SER A 19 22.20 -2.51 0.99
CA SER A 19 22.76 -2.68 -0.37
C SER A 19 21.70 -2.60 -1.48
N VAL A 20 20.74 -1.69 -1.35
CA VAL A 20 19.67 -1.47 -2.34
C VAL A 20 19.53 0.01 -2.70
N SER A 21 18.65 0.31 -3.65
CA SER A 21 18.31 1.69 -3.99
C SER A 21 17.52 2.38 -2.87
N GLU A 22 17.63 3.71 -2.79
CA GLU A 22 16.83 4.50 -1.86
C GLU A 22 15.32 4.42 -2.18
N ALA A 23 14.97 4.21 -3.46
CA ALA A 23 13.60 3.99 -3.89
C ALA A 23 13.02 2.69 -3.34
N SER A 24 13.81 1.61 -3.28
CA SER A 24 13.40 0.32 -2.67
C SER A 24 13.10 0.49 -1.18
N VAL A 25 13.95 1.23 -0.46
CA VAL A 25 13.73 1.52 0.96
C VAL A 25 12.49 2.38 1.20
N LYS A 26 12.25 3.40 0.35
CA LYS A 26 11.04 4.22 0.42
C LYS A 26 9.79 3.37 0.16
N ARG A 27 9.81 2.52 -0.87
CA ARG A 27 8.75 1.55 -1.17
C ARG A 27 8.45 0.64 0.03
N TRP A 28 9.47 0.03 0.62
CA TRP A 28 9.30 -0.84 1.78
C TRP A 28 8.75 -0.08 2.99
N ALA A 29 9.18 1.15 3.21
CA ALA A 29 8.67 2.01 4.26
C ALA A 29 7.19 2.39 4.05
N ASP A 30 6.81 2.68 2.79
CA ASP A 30 5.45 3.08 2.43
C ASP A 30 4.47 1.91 2.49
N SER A 31 4.94 0.69 2.20
CA SER A 31 4.20 -0.57 2.40
C SER A 31 4.17 -1.07 3.85
N GLY A 32 4.83 -0.37 4.79
CA GLY A 32 4.98 -0.83 6.19
C GLY A 32 5.97 -1.99 6.40
N LEU A 33 6.53 -2.55 5.33
CA LEU A 33 7.49 -3.66 5.34
C LEU A 33 8.79 -3.35 6.10
N LEU A 34 9.27 -2.11 6.02
CA LEU A 34 10.39 -1.63 6.83
C LEU A 34 9.90 -0.55 7.79
N PRO A 35 9.83 -0.83 9.10
CA PRO A 35 9.33 0.11 10.10
C PRO A 35 10.01 1.47 10.00
N THR A 36 9.21 2.52 9.91
CA THR A 36 9.68 3.89 9.75
C THR A 36 8.92 4.83 10.66
N ALA A 37 9.62 5.82 11.20
CA ALA A 37 9.02 6.96 11.87
C ALA A 37 9.18 8.19 10.96
N LYS A 38 8.16 9.07 10.91
CA LYS A 38 8.29 10.37 10.24
C LYS A 38 8.67 11.43 11.25
N THR A 39 9.54 12.36 10.87
CA THR A 39 9.75 13.60 11.64
C THR A 39 8.56 14.55 11.47
N ALA A 40 8.49 15.61 12.27
CA ALA A 40 7.51 16.69 12.08
C ALA A 40 7.51 17.28 10.66
N GLY A 41 8.66 17.24 9.96
CA GLY A 41 8.81 17.65 8.55
C GLY A 41 8.56 16.53 7.52
N GLY A 42 7.99 15.39 7.93
CA GLY A 42 7.61 14.30 7.02
C GLY A 42 8.75 13.40 6.54
N HIS A 43 9.99 13.61 6.99
CA HIS A 43 11.12 12.78 6.57
C HIS A 43 11.12 11.42 7.28
N ARG A 44 11.30 10.34 6.50
CA ARG A 44 11.42 8.97 6.99
C ARG A 44 12.69 8.77 7.83
N ARG A 45 12.55 8.06 8.94
CA ARG A 45 13.61 7.75 9.91
C ARG A 45 13.48 6.31 10.36
N PHE A 46 14.55 5.54 10.20
CA PHE A 46 14.58 4.10 10.48
C PHE A 46 15.40 3.83 11.73
N ARG A 47 14.96 2.92 12.58
CA ARG A 47 15.78 2.52 13.73
C ARG A 47 16.88 1.57 13.23
N PRO A 48 18.15 1.75 13.63
CA PRO A 48 19.23 0.85 13.22
C PRO A 48 18.94 -0.62 13.52
N GLU A 49 18.28 -0.90 14.64
CA GLU A 49 17.83 -2.23 15.04
C GLU A 49 16.86 -2.86 14.03
N ASP A 50 15.91 -2.10 13.51
CA ASP A 50 14.93 -2.56 12.52
C ASP A 50 15.62 -2.84 11.18
N VAL A 51 16.52 -1.96 10.75
CA VAL A 51 17.30 -2.14 9.51
C VAL A 51 18.25 -3.34 9.62
N ALA A 52 18.88 -3.54 10.78
CA ALA A 52 19.75 -4.69 11.03
C ALA A 52 18.95 -6.01 11.11
N ALA A 53 17.76 -5.99 11.72
CA ALA A 53 16.84 -7.12 11.71
C ALA A 53 16.40 -7.44 10.26
N PHE A 54 16.04 -6.41 9.49
CA PHE A 54 15.65 -6.53 8.09
C PHE A 54 16.77 -7.04 7.17
N LYS A 55 18.04 -6.73 7.49
CA LYS A 55 19.19 -7.28 6.78
C LYS A 55 19.44 -8.75 7.13
N ARG A 56 19.32 -9.09 8.42
CA ARG A 56 19.55 -10.46 8.93
C ARG A 56 18.47 -11.43 8.51
N SER A 57 17.25 -10.96 8.29
CA SER A 57 16.19 -11.77 7.69
C SER A 57 16.50 -12.17 6.25
N GLY A 58 17.56 -11.64 5.63
CA GLY A 58 18.10 -12.14 4.37
C GLY A 58 17.03 -12.25 3.31
N VAL A 59 16.47 -11.12 2.87
CA VAL A 59 15.32 -11.07 1.95
C VAL A 59 15.69 -11.77 0.62
N SER A 60 15.47 -13.08 0.58
CA SER A 60 15.32 -13.89 -0.61
C SER A 60 13.92 -13.70 -1.16
N GLU A 61 13.70 -14.03 -2.42
CA GLU A 61 12.38 -14.04 -3.06
C GLU A 61 11.34 -14.83 -2.24
N GLN A 62 11.78 -15.91 -1.57
CA GLN A 62 10.97 -16.69 -0.64
C GLN A 62 10.56 -15.92 0.63
N ASN A 63 11.43 -15.06 1.17
CA ASN A 63 11.10 -14.21 2.33
C ASN A 63 10.18 -13.05 1.94
N LEU A 64 10.33 -12.48 0.74
CA LEU A 64 9.34 -11.56 0.17
C LEU A 64 7.98 -12.24 0.02
N ARG A 65 7.95 -13.49 -0.46
CA ARG A 65 6.72 -14.27 -0.57
C ARG A 65 6.10 -14.54 0.80
N ALA A 66 6.88 -14.97 1.79
CA ALA A 66 6.41 -15.19 3.16
C ALA A 66 5.85 -13.92 3.81
N ILE A 67 6.51 -12.77 3.64
CA ILE A 67 6.00 -11.51 4.20
C ILE A 67 4.78 -11.00 3.43
N LYS A 68 4.72 -11.17 2.10
CA LYS A 68 3.50 -10.93 1.32
C LYS A 68 2.35 -11.82 1.82
N THR A 69 2.62 -13.09 2.11
CA THR A 69 1.64 -14.03 2.68
C THR A 69 1.16 -13.60 4.05
N GLU A 70 2.08 -13.19 4.95
CA GLU A 70 1.73 -12.69 6.29
C GLU A 70 0.92 -11.39 6.22
N PHE A 71 1.29 -10.48 5.33
CA PHE A 71 0.56 -9.24 5.11
C PHE A 71 -0.84 -9.49 4.52
N ALA A 72 -0.95 -10.40 3.54
CA ALA A 72 -2.22 -10.86 3.01
C ALA A 72 -3.09 -11.52 4.09
N ALA A 73 -2.49 -12.30 5.00
CA ALA A 73 -3.19 -12.91 6.13
C ALA A 73 -3.71 -11.85 7.12
N ARG A 74 -2.89 -10.84 7.46
CA ARG A 74 -3.34 -9.72 8.32
C ARG A 74 -4.43 -8.88 7.69
N LEU A 75 -4.37 -8.67 6.37
CA LEU A 75 -5.46 -8.00 5.65
C LEU A 75 -6.72 -8.86 5.63
N ARG A 76 -6.61 -10.19 5.52
CA ARG A 76 -7.73 -11.13 5.64
C ARG A 76 -8.37 -11.12 7.03
N GLU A 77 -7.57 -11.11 8.09
CA GLU A 77 -8.08 -11.11 9.48
C GLU A 77 -8.86 -9.85 9.84
N ASN A 78 -8.47 -8.71 9.27
CA ASN A 78 -9.17 -7.43 9.47
C ASN A 78 -10.22 -7.14 8.39
N ALA A 79 -10.46 -8.09 7.49
CA ALA A 79 -11.41 -7.91 6.42
C ALA A 79 -12.84 -8.15 6.94
N PRO A 80 -13.81 -7.25 6.68
CA PRO A 80 -15.20 -7.50 7.05
C PRO A 80 -15.75 -8.76 6.34
N GLU A 81 -16.66 -9.48 7.01
CA GLU A 81 -17.29 -10.69 6.46
C GLU A 81 -18.16 -10.35 5.23
N PRO A 82 -18.16 -11.17 4.17
CA PRO A 82 -18.85 -10.87 2.91
C PRO A 82 -20.37 -10.76 3.03
N ALA A 83 -20.96 -11.28 4.12
CA ALA A 83 -22.39 -11.14 4.43
C ALA A 83 -22.78 -9.70 4.83
N GLU A 84 -21.81 -8.83 5.13
CA GLU A 84 -22.00 -7.41 5.43
C GLU A 84 -21.67 -6.48 4.25
N LEU A 85 -21.25 -7.04 3.10
CA LEU A 85 -21.00 -6.24 1.90
C LEU A 85 -22.34 -5.76 1.34
N ASP A 86 -22.74 -4.57 1.76
CA ASP A 86 -23.91 -3.84 1.28
C ASP A 86 -23.95 -3.75 -0.26
N SER A 87 -25.09 -3.29 -0.80
CA SER A 87 -25.28 -2.97 -2.22
C SER A 87 -24.05 -2.32 -2.87
N GLU A 88 -23.86 -2.51 -4.19
CA GLU A 88 -22.72 -1.93 -4.93
C GLU A 88 -22.52 -0.43 -4.66
N GLU A 89 -23.61 0.33 -4.51
CA GLU A 89 -23.59 1.74 -4.14
C GLU A 89 -22.86 2.02 -2.81
N ALA A 90 -23.04 1.17 -1.81
CA ALA A 90 -22.40 1.32 -0.51
C ALA A 90 -20.90 1.03 -0.58
N LEU A 91 -20.49 0.03 -1.37
CA LEU A 91 -19.06 -0.26 -1.61
C LEU A 91 -18.37 0.90 -2.34
N VAL A 92 -19.06 1.53 -3.28
CA VAL A 92 -18.57 2.75 -3.95
C VAL A 92 -18.47 3.91 -2.95
N GLU A 93 -19.46 4.08 -2.07
CA GLU A 93 -19.43 5.12 -1.03
C GLU A 93 -18.30 4.89 -0.03
N GLU A 94 -18.09 3.66 0.42
CA GLU A 94 -17.01 3.30 1.34
C GLU A 94 -15.65 3.52 0.69
N THR A 95 -15.48 3.09 -0.56
CA THR A 95 -14.28 3.36 -1.36
C THR A 95 -14.02 4.86 -1.45
N PHE A 96 -15.04 5.65 -1.79
CA PHE A 96 -14.94 7.11 -1.88
C PHE A 96 -14.54 7.76 -0.54
N CYS A 97 -15.16 7.33 0.56
CA CYS A 97 -14.83 7.79 1.90
C CYS A 97 -13.38 7.44 2.28
N ALA A 98 -12.94 6.22 2.00
CA ALA A 98 -11.57 5.80 2.29
C ALA A 98 -10.54 6.63 1.51
N LEU A 99 -10.81 6.91 0.23
CA LEU A 99 -9.99 7.77 -0.61
C LEU A 99 -9.86 9.18 -0.03
N LEU A 100 -10.97 9.85 0.27
CA LEU A 100 -10.95 11.23 0.78
C LEU A 100 -10.29 11.36 2.15
N ASN A 101 -10.43 10.34 3.00
CA ASN A 101 -9.89 10.36 4.36
C ASN A 101 -8.46 9.80 4.47
N GLY A 102 -7.85 9.36 3.36
CA GLY A 102 -6.48 8.84 3.40
C GLY A 102 -6.36 7.45 4.01
N ARG A 103 -7.44 6.67 4.06
CA ARG A 103 -7.53 5.38 4.78
C ARG A 103 -7.08 4.23 3.90
N ALA A 104 -5.78 4.24 3.55
CA ALA A 104 -5.20 3.27 2.61
C ALA A 104 -5.24 1.83 3.13
N GLU A 105 -5.08 1.61 4.43
CA GLU A 105 -5.13 0.26 5.02
C GLU A 105 -6.55 -0.33 4.93
N GLU A 106 -7.58 0.44 5.28
CA GLU A 106 -8.99 0.04 5.16
C GLU A 106 -9.35 -0.27 3.71
N LEU A 107 -8.98 0.63 2.77
CA LEU A 107 -9.21 0.39 1.35
C LEU A 107 -8.48 -0.86 0.87
N SER A 108 -7.24 -1.09 1.32
CA SER A 108 -6.50 -2.32 0.97
C SER A 108 -7.23 -3.58 1.44
N ALA A 109 -7.70 -3.58 2.69
CA ALA A 109 -8.44 -4.69 3.27
C ALA A 109 -9.73 -4.96 2.48
N LEU A 110 -10.49 -3.91 2.13
CA LEU A 110 -11.69 -4.01 1.31
C LEU A 110 -11.41 -4.64 -0.07
N LEU A 111 -10.41 -4.11 -0.80
CA LEU A 111 -10.08 -4.62 -2.14
C LEU A 111 -9.57 -6.07 -2.09
N VAL A 112 -8.76 -6.41 -1.09
CA VAL A 112 -8.30 -7.79 -0.87
C VAL A 112 -9.48 -8.70 -0.54
N ASN A 113 -10.40 -8.27 0.33
CA ASN A 113 -11.59 -9.04 0.66
C ASN A 113 -12.42 -9.36 -0.59
N LEU A 114 -12.73 -8.34 -1.40
CA LEU A 114 -13.49 -8.51 -2.64
C LEU A 114 -12.80 -9.50 -3.59
N HIS A 115 -11.48 -9.42 -3.71
CA HIS A 115 -10.72 -10.33 -4.55
C HIS A 115 -10.78 -11.78 -4.08
N LEU A 116 -10.66 -12.00 -2.77
CA LEU A 116 -10.71 -13.32 -2.16
C LEU A 116 -12.09 -13.97 -2.26
N HIS A 117 -13.15 -13.16 -2.32
CA HIS A 117 -14.52 -13.60 -2.60
C HIS A 117 -14.82 -13.75 -4.10
N GLY A 118 -13.78 -13.80 -4.94
CA GLY A 118 -13.89 -14.16 -6.36
C GLY A 118 -14.12 -12.99 -7.30
N GLN A 119 -14.10 -11.73 -6.82
CA GLN A 119 -14.09 -10.59 -7.74
C GLN A 119 -12.75 -10.54 -8.49
N THR A 120 -12.82 -10.31 -9.79
CA THR A 120 -11.62 -10.09 -10.60
C THR A 120 -11.05 -8.71 -10.29
N VAL A 121 -9.73 -8.55 -10.44
CA VAL A 121 -9.07 -7.25 -10.25
C VAL A 121 -9.63 -6.18 -11.19
N ALA A 122 -9.98 -6.57 -12.42
CA ALA A 122 -10.65 -5.70 -13.37
C ALA A 122 -12.02 -5.24 -12.86
N ALA A 123 -12.86 -6.15 -12.37
CA ALA A 123 -14.15 -5.80 -11.79
C ALA A 123 -14.01 -4.87 -10.58
N ILE A 124 -13.03 -5.14 -9.70
CA ILE A 124 -12.74 -4.30 -8.54
C ILE A 124 -12.33 -2.89 -8.97
N ALA A 125 -11.43 -2.80 -9.95
CA ALA A 125 -10.96 -1.53 -10.48
C ALA A 125 -12.10 -0.73 -11.11
N ASP A 126 -12.84 -1.33 -12.05
CA ASP A 126 -13.86 -0.62 -12.83
C ASP A 126 -15.08 -0.20 -12.00
N ARG A 127 -15.58 -1.10 -11.14
CA ARG A 127 -16.83 -0.90 -10.40
C ARG A 127 -16.65 -0.05 -9.15
N PHE A 128 -15.51 -0.15 -8.46
CA PHE A 128 -15.33 0.54 -7.18
C PHE A 128 -14.28 1.64 -7.26
N VAL A 129 -13.04 1.31 -7.62
CA VAL A 129 -11.93 2.28 -7.61
C VAL A 129 -12.16 3.38 -8.64
N CYS A 130 -12.45 3.03 -9.89
CA CYS A 130 -12.73 3.99 -10.96
C CYS A 130 -14.02 4.77 -10.72
N ALA A 131 -15.08 4.14 -10.22
CA ALA A 131 -16.32 4.84 -9.88
C ALA A 131 -16.09 5.91 -8.80
N ALA A 132 -15.40 5.56 -7.72
CA ALA A 132 -15.07 6.50 -6.65
C ALA A 132 -14.09 7.59 -7.11
N MET A 133 -13.07 7.25 -7.90
CA MET A 133 -12.11 8.22 -8.44
C MET A 133 -12.74 9.20 -9.44
N ARG A 134 -13.70 8.75 -10.27
CA ARG A 134 -14.48 9.66 -11.12
C ARG A 134 -15.24 10.67 -10.29
N ARG A 135 -15.89 10.23 -9.21
CA ARG A 135 -16.58 11.13 -8.27
C ARG A 135 -15.62 12.14 -7.62
N VAL A 136 -14.42 11.72 -7.23
CA VAL A 136 -13.37 12.64 -6.75
C VAL A 136 -13.04 13.70 -7.82
N GLY A 137 -12.83 13.27 -9.06
CA GLY A 137 -12.54 14.16 -10.19
C GLY A 137 -13.68 15.15 -10.48
N ASP A 138 -14.93 14.69 -10.45
CA ASP A 138 -16.12 15.52 -10.68
C ASP A 138 -16.28 16.59 -9.59
N LEU A 139 -16.11 16.21 -8.32
CA LEU A 139 -16.21 17.15 -7.20
C LEU A 139 -15.05 18.15 -7.19
N TRP A 140 -13.84 17.72 -7.56
CA TRP A 140 -12.71 18.63 -7.77
C TRP A 140 -12.99 19.61 -8.91
N HIS A 141 -13.51 19.13 -10.05
CA HIS A 141 -13.84 19.97 -11.20
C HIS A 141 -14.91 21.03 -10.87
N LYS A 142 -15.88 20.68 -10.01
CA LYS A 142 -16.90 21.60 -9.49
C LYS A 142 -16.37 22.57 -8.43
N GLY A 143 -15.15 22.40 -7.96
CA GLY A 143 -14.57 23.20 -6.87
C GLY A 143 -15.04 22.81 -5.46
N GLU A 144 -15.71 21.66 -5.32
CA GLU A 144 -16.17 21.13 -4.03
C GLU A 144 -15.05 20.40 -3.27
N LEU A 145 -14.02 19.94 -4.00
CA LEU A 145 -12.78 19.42 -3.42
C LEU A 145 -11.58 20.29 -3.80
N SER A 146 -10.68 20.49 -2.84
CA SER A 146 -9.38 21.09 -3.08
C SER A 146 -8.45 20.13 -3.82
N VAL A 147 -7.43 20.69 -4.50
CA VAL A 147 -6.32 19.91 -5.09
C VAL A 147 -5.66 19.00 -4.05
N ALA A 148 -5.56 19.45 -2.79
CA ALA A 148 -4.97 18.65 -1.72
C ALA A 148 -5.81 17.39 -1.42
N GLN A 149 -7.14 17.48 -1.43
CA GLN A 149 -8.03 16.34 -1.22
C GLN A 149 -7.97 15.35 -2.39
N GLU A 150 -7.91 15.83 -3.63
CA GLU A 150 -7.68 14.98 -4.80
C GLU A 150 -6.35 14.22 -4.67
N HIS A 151 -5.26 14.89 -4.30
CA HIS A 151 -3.97 14.23 -4.10
C HIS A 151 -3.99 13.20 -2.97
N VAL A 152 -4.75 13.44 -1.89
CA VAL A 152 -4.96 12.44 -0.83
C VAL A 152 -5.67 11.22 -1.40
N ALA A 153 -6.74 11.40 -2.17
CA ALA A 153 -7.46 10.31 -2.81
C ALA A 153 -6.56 9.50 -3.76
N THR A 154 -5.89 10.16 -4.70
CA THR A 154 -4.98 9.51 -5.67
C THR A 154 -3.87 8.73 -4.98
N ARG A 155 -3.23 9.30 -3.95
CA ARG A 155 -2.18 8.59 -3.19
C ARG A 155 -2.75 7.37 -2.46
N THR A 156 -3.96 7.48 -1.93
CA THR A 156 -4.63 6.39 -1.19
C THR A 156 -4.98 5.25 -2.14
N ALA A 157 -5.52 5.54 -3.32
CA ALA A 157 -5.75 4.56 -4.36
C ALA A 157 -4.46 3.82 -4.76
N MET A 158 -3.38 4.58 -5.00
CA MET A 158 -2.07 3.99 -5.34
C MET A 158 -1.55 3.05 -4.24
N SER A 159 -1.58 3.47 -2.97
CA SER A 159 -1.18 2.63 -1.84
C SER A 159 -2.03 1.36 -1.74
N ALA A 160 -3.34 1.47 -1.90
CA ALA A 160 -4.24 0.32 -1.78
C ALA A 160 -4.08 -0.69 -2.92
N LEU A 161 -3.92 -0.21 -4.16
CA LEU A 161 -3.67 -1.08 -5.32
C LEU A 161 -2.32 -1.81 -5.22
N GLN A 162 -1.28 -1.15 -4.68
CA GLN A 162 0.01 -1.80 -4.44
C GLN A 162 -0.11 -2.94 -3.42
N ASN A 163 -0.93 -2.76 -2.38
CA ASN A 163 -1.19 -3.79 -1.39
C ASN A 163 -2.03 -4.94 -1.97
N LEU A 164 -3.01 -4.66 -2.83
CA LEU A 164 -3.74 -5.69 -3.57
C LEU A 164 -2.80 -6.53 -4.45
N GLN A 165 -1.89 -5.86 -5.18
CA GLN A 165 -0.89 -6.55 -6.01
C GLN A 165 0.01 -7.49 -5.20
N ALA A 166 0.25 -7.19 -3.92
CA ALA A 166 1.05 -8.05 -3.05
C ALA A 166 0.38 -9.41 -2.77
N VAL A 167 -0.94 -9.50 -2.87
CA VAL A 167 -1.74 -10.72 -2.65
C VAL A 167 -1.96 -11.51 -3.95
N MET A 168 -1.72 -10.88 -5.11
CA MET A 168 -1.85 -11.53 -6.41
C MET A 168 -0.62 -12.37 -6.75
N ASP A 169 -0.84 -13.53 -7.38
CA ASP A 169 0.23 -14.23 -8.09
C ASP A 169 0.55 -13.43 -9.37
N VAL A 170 1.70 -12.74 -9.34
CA VAL A 170 2.22 -12.05 -10.51
C VAL A 170 2.83 -13.13 -11.42
N PRO A 171 2.33 -13.32 -12.66
CA PRO A 171 2.95 -14.24 -13.60
C PRO A 171 4.40 -13.82 -13.87
N GLU A 172 5.27 -14.79 -14.20
CA GLU A 172 6.67 -14.50 -14.52
C GLU A 172 6.78 -13.39 -15.56
N GLU A 173 7.63 -12.40 -15.29
CA GLU A 173 7.90 -11.31 -16.23
C GLU A 173 8.43 -11.88 -17.54
N ASN A 174 7.61 -11.85 -18.60
CA ASN A 174 8.01 -12.29 -19.93
C ASN A 174 8.71 -11.18 -20.73
N GLY A 175 8.87 -9.98 -20.16
CA GLY A 175 9.50 -8.82 -20.79
C GLY A 175 8.69 -8.16 -21.92
N LEU A 176 7.43 -8.56 -22.14
CA LEU A 176 6.62 -8.12 -23.28
C LEU A 176 5.51 -7.13 -22.90
N ALA A 177 5.36 -6.78 -21.63
CA ALA A 177 4.34 -5.85 -21.15
C ALA A 177 4.98 -4.55 -20.66
N ALA A 178 4.71 -3.45 -21.35
CA ALA A 178 5.04 -2.09 -20.91
C ALA A 178 3.75 -1.27 -20.83
N LEU A 179 3.55 -0.58 -19.70
CA LEU A 179 2.50 0.41 -19.54
C LEU A 179 3.16 1.79 -19.63
N CYS A 180 2.82 2.57 -20.64
CA CYS A 180 3.28 3.95 -20.79
C CYS A 180 2.14 4.90 -20.46
N CYS A 181 2.44 5.97 -19.71
CA CYS A 181 1.56 7.11 -19.51
C CYS A 181 1.83 8.22 -20.52
#